data_AF-A0A7X4KXH7-F1
#
_entry.id   AF-A0A7X4KXH7-F1
#
_cell.length_a   1.000
_cell.length_b   1.000
_cell.length_c   1.000
_cell.angle_alpha   90.00
_cell.angle_beta   90.00
_cell.angle_gamma   90.00
#
_symmetry.space_group_name_H-M   'P 1'
#
loop_
_entity.id
_entity.type
_entity.pdbx_description
1 polymer ?
#
loop_
_entity_poly.entity_id
_entity_poly.type
_entity_poly.pdbx_seq_one_letter_code
_entity_poly.pdbx_strand_id
1 'polypeptide(L)'
;MSSLEILRRVAVVVVLAAVAFAAQAQAQESESAPLAAELAELLSASGMGAIAARDTADEDRFVAALAFPGTLLVVSARLEVALYVEQKIADGQYREAYIDLNAASIPETKVLITDTGADGLSGGDDSADMVDTGSGAARYDGDADADAQYARMLRALIAEAR
;
A
#
# COMPACT_ATOMS: atom_id res chain seq x y z
N MET A 1 56.69 10.07 0.37
CA MET A 1 55.59 9.13 0.04
C MET A 1 55.89 8.55 -1.33
N SER A 2 56.10 7.24 -1.42
CA SER A 2 56.45 6.56 -2.67
C SER A 2 55.23 6.47 -3.59
N SER A 3 55.45 6.60 -4.91
CA SER A 3 54.39 6.61 -5.94
C SER A 3 53.46 5.39 -5.90
N LEU A 4 53.90 4.29 -5.29
CA LEU A 4 53.14 3.06 -5.09
C LEU A 4 52.03 3.19 -4.04
N GLU A 5 52.21 4.03 -3.01
CA GLU A 5 51.18 4.26 -1.98
C GLU A 5 50.04 5.15 -2.48
N ILE A 6 50.33 6.06 -3.40
CA ILE A 6 49.34 6.95 -4.03
C ILE A 6 48.44 6.12 -4.95
N LEU A 7 49.02 5.23 -5.78
CA LEU A 7 48.27 4.35 -6.67
C LEU A 7 47.29 3.43 -5.91
N ARG A 8 47.74 2.87 -4.77
CA ARG A 8 46.94 1.97 -3.94
C ARG A 8 45.78 2.70 -3.25
N ARG A 9 45.98 3.94 -2.80
CA ARG A 9 44.92 4.77 -2.20
C ARG A 9 43.87 5.19 -3.23
N VAL A 10 44.29 5.56 -4.44
CA VAL A 10 43.36 5.88 -5.54
C VAL A 10 42.53 4.66 -5.91
N ALA A 11 43.14 3.48 -6.02
CA ALA A 11 42.39 2.25 -6.32
C ALA A 11 41.34 1.91 -5.24
N VAL A 12 41.67 2.09 -3.95
CA VAL A 12 40.74 1.84 -2.85
C VAL A 12 39.57 2.85 -2.85
N VAL A 13 39.84 4.13 -3.14
CA VAL A 13 38.79 5.16 -3.23
C VAL A 13 37.86 4.91 -4.42
N VAL A 14 38.39 4.46 -5.56
CA VAL A 14 37.59 4.12 -6.75
C VAL A 14 36.71 2.89 -6.50
N VAL A 15 37.24 1.87 -5.82
CA VAL A 15 36.44 0.68 -5.44
C VAL A 15 35.36 1.02 -4.42
N LEU A 16 35.67 1.84 -3.41
CA LEU A 16 34.67 2.30 -2.42
C LEU A 16 33.58 3.16 -3.06
N ALA A 17 33.93 4.02 -4.02
CA ALA A 17 32.96 4.79 -4.77
C ALA A 17 32.07 3.89 -5.64
N ALA A 18 32.63 2.88 -6.31
CA ALA A 18 31.88 1.96 -7.16
C ALA A 18 30.86 1.12 -6.36
N VAL A 19 31.18 0.72 -5.12
CA VAL A 19 30.24 0.00 -4.24
C VAL A 19 29.10 0.90 -3.76
N ALA A 20 29.36 2.20 -3.54
CA ALA A 20 28.33 3.15 -3.11
C ALA A 20 27.31 3.46 -4.23
N PHE A 21 27.75 3.50 -5.50
CA PHE A 21 26.85 3.74 -6.64
C PHE A 21 25.96 2.54 -6.99
N ALA A 22 26.40 1.31 -6.71
CA ALA A 22 25.60 0.11 -6.98
C ALA A 22 24.37 -0.03 -6.06
N ALA A 23 24.39 0.61 -4.88
CA ALA A 23 23.28 0.57 -3.93
C ALA A 23 22.11 1.51 -4.28
N GLN A 24 22.32 2.50 -5.16
CA GLN A 24 21.28 3.48 -5.52
C GLN A 24 20.43 3.08 -6.72
N ALA A 25 20.73 1.95 -7.37
CA ALA A 25 20.04 1.47 -8.57
C ALA A 25 19.15 0.24 -8.30
N GLN A 26 18.76 0.01 -7.05
CA GLN A 26 17.59 -0.82 -6.78
C GLN A 26 16.40 0.04 -7.19
N ALA A 27 15.79 -0.27 -8.34
CA ALA A 27 14.42 0.13 -8.60
C ALA A 27 13.64 -0.19 -7.33
N GLN A 28 13.07 0.84 -6.70
CA GLN A 28 12.43 0.69 -5.41
C GLN A 28 11.37 -0.41 -5.54
N GLU A 29 11.61 -1.53 -4.88
CA GLU A 29 10.73 -2.69 -4.95
C GLU A 29 9.40 -2.30 -4.29
N SER A 30 8.30 -2.48 -5.01
CA SER A 30 6.95 -2.16 -4.51
C SER A 30 6.68 -2.94 -3.22
N GLU A 31 6.46 -2.22 -2.12
CA GLU A 31 6.12 -2.81 -0.83
C GLU A 31 4.73 -3.42 -0.84
N SER A 32 3.81 -2.84 -1.61
CA SER A 32 2.43 -3.31 -1.68
C SER A 32 2.27 -4.57 -2.53
N ALA A 33 3.14 -4.79 -3.52
CA ALA A 33 3.02 -5.91 -4.46
C ALA A 33 2.84 -7.31 -3.83
N PRO A 34 3.74 -7.78 -2.95
CA PRO A 34 3.56 -9.10 -2.34
C PRO A 34 2.32 -9.17 -1.44
N LEU A 35 1.91 -8.06 -0.83
CA LEU A 35 0.77 -8.00 0.09
C LEU A 35 -0.56 -7.98 -0.65
N ALA A 36 -0.64 -7.29 -1.80
CA ALA A 36 -1.84 -7.25 -2.62
C ALA A 36 -2.15 -8.64 -3.17
N ALA A 37 -1.12 -9.32 -3.70
CA ALA A 37 -1.23 -10.70 -4.17
C ALA A 37 -1.67 -11.65 -3.04
N GLU A 38 -1.08 -11.52 -1.85
CA GLU A 38 -1.47 -12.32 -0.69
C GLU A 38 -2.93 -12.08 -0.28
N LEU A 39 -3.35 -10.81 -0.18
CA LEU A 39 -4.72 -10.47 0.19
C LEU A 39 -5.72 -11.02 -0.84
N ALA A 40 -5.42 -10.87 -2.14
CA ALA A 40 -6.25 -11.40 -3.20
C ALA A 40 -6.39 -12.92 -3.13
N GLU A 41 -5.31 -13.64 -2.82
CA GLU A 41 -5.32 -15.08 -2.59
C GLU A 41 -6.19 -15.46 -1.38
N LEU A 42 -6.02 -14.80 -0.25
CA LEU A 42 -6.79 -15.06 0.97
C LEU A 42 -8.30 -14.84 0.76
N LEU A 43 -8.68 -13.74 0.09
CA LEU A 43 -10.07 -13.43 -0.22
C LEU A 43 -10.66 -14.42 -1.22
N SER A 44 -9.89 -14.82 -2.24
CA SER A 44 -10.31 -15.83 -3.20
C SER A 44 -10.52 -17.21 -2.53
N ALA A 45 -9.55 -17.65 -1.73
CA ALA A 45 -9.57 -18.95 -1.05
C ALA A 45 -10.73 -19.07 -0.04
N SER A 46 -11.10 -17.96 0.60
CA SER A 46 -12.21 -17.90 1.55
C SER A 46 -13.57 -17.60 0.91
N GLY A 47 -13.60 -17.26 -0.40
CA GLY A 47 -14.81 -16.81 -1.08
C GLY A 47 -15.32 -15.44 -0.59
N MET A 48 -14.48 -14.66 0.10
CA MET A 48 -14.83 -13.33 0.58
C MET A 48 -14.62 -12.29 -0.53
N GLY A 49 -15.66 -11.48 -0.80
CA GLY A 49 -15.57 -10.36 -1.74
C GLY A 49 -15.30 -9.01 -1.09
N ALA A 50 -15.17 -8.97 0.23
CA ALA A 50 -14.91 -7.77 1.00
C ALA A 50 -14.24 -8.13 2.33
N ILE A 51 -13.42 -7.22 2.85
CA ILE A 51 -12.82 -7.31 4.18
C ILE A 51 -12.59 -5.91 4.73
N ALA A 52 -12.65 -5.74 6.04
CA ALA A 52 -12.37 -4.45 6.68
C ALA A 52 -11.69 -4.67 8.03
N ALA A 53 -10.80 -3.75 8.38
CA ALA A 53 -10.00 -3.82 9.59
C ALA A 53 -9.74 -2.41 10.13
N ARG A 54 -9.24 -2.34 11.36
CA ARG A 54 -8.68 -1.12 11.93
C ARG A 54 -7.32 -0.84 11.28
N ASP A 55 -7.09 0.40 10.85
CA ASP A 55 -5.78 0.81 10.32
C ASP A 55 -4.83 1.07 11.51
N THR A 56 -3.55 0.82 11.31
CA THR A 56 -2.52 0.98 12.36
C THR A 56 -1.95 2.39 12.44
N ALA A 57 -2.30 3.27 11.49
CA ALA A 57 -1.83 4.65 11.49
C ALA A 57 -2.44 5.52 12.61
N ASP A 58 -3.73 5.38 12.91
CA ASP A 58 -4.44 6.18 13.92
C ASP A 58 -5.52 5.37 14.64
N GLU A 59 -5.90 5.75 15.87
CA GLU A 59 -6.93 5.06 16.66
C GLU A 59 -8.36 5.22 16.13
N ASP A 60 -8.62 6.15 15.23
CA ASP A 60 -9.94 6.41 14.63
C ASP A 60 -9.96 6.13 13.11
N ARG A 61 -8.92 5.45 12.61
CA ARG A 61 -8.76 5.11 11.20
C ARG A 61 -9.05 3.63 10.93
N PHE A 62 -9.76 3.40 9.84
CA PHE A 62 -10.14 2.07 9.39
C PHE A 62 -9.84 1.92 7.91
N VAL A 63 -9.69 0.68 7.49
CA VAL A 63 -9.44 0.29 6.11
C VAL A 63 -10.44 -0.78 5.70
N ALA A 64 -10.92 -0.73 4.47
CA ALA A 64 -11.73 -1.77 3.88
C ALA A 64 -11.33 -2.01 2.42
N ALA A 65 -11.43 -3.26 1.98
CA ALA A 65 -11.24 -3.66 0.59
C ALA A 65 -12.50 -4.31 0.02
N LEU A 66 -12.76 -4.05 -1.25
CA LEU A 66 -13.59 -4.89 -2.11
C LEU A 66 -12.69 -5.61 -3.11
N ALA A 67 -12.87 -6.92 -3.24
CA ALA A 67 -12.16 -7.72 -4.22
C ALA A 67 -13.07 -8.05 -5.39
N PHE A 68 -12.59 -7.73 -6.59
CA PHE A 68 -13.13 -8.16 -7.86
C PHE A 68 -12.07 -9.01 -8.59
N PRO A 69 -12.45 -9.85 -9.56
CA PRO A 69 -11.47 -10.60 -10.34
C PRO A 69 -10.42 -9.67 -10.97
N GLY A 70 -9.17 -9.74 -10.47
CA GLY A 70 -8.06 -8.91 -10.94
C GLY A 70 -8.12 -7.44 -10.54
N THR A 71 -8.87 -7.07 -9.49
CA THR A 71 -8.89 -5.68 -8.99
C THR A 71 -9.18 -5.63 -7.50
N LEU A 72 -8.40 -4.82 -6.77
CA LEU A 72 -8.71 -4.44 -5.39
C LEU A 72 -9.12 -2.96 -5.35
N LEU A 73 -10.27 -2.68 -4.74
CA LEU A 73 -10.65 -1.33 -4.36
C LEU A 73 -10.48 -1.19 -2.86
N VAL A 74 -9.55 -0.35 -2.42
CA VAL A 74 -9.15 -0.28 -1.00
C VAL A 74 -9.29 1.15 -0.51
N VAL A 75 -10.12 1.35 0.50
CA VAL A 75 -10.37 2.66 1.11
C VAL A 75 -9.84 2.67 2.54
N SER A 76 -9.11 3.71 2.93
CA SER A 76 -8.76 4.02 4.32
C SER A 76 -9.21 5.42 4.66
N ALA A 77 -9.84 5.61 5.81
CA ALA A 77 -10.25 6.93 6.26
C ALA A 77 -10.48 6.95 7.78
N ARG A 78 -10.51 8.17 8.34
CA ARG A 78 -10.97 8.38 9.72
C ARG A 78 -12.48 8.60 9.77
N LEU A 79 -13.07 8.19 10.89
CA LEU A 79 -14.50 8.35 11.15
C LEU A 79 -14.72 9.13 12.45
N GLU A 80 -15.71 10.02 12.44
CA GLU A 80 -16.12 10.73 13.66
C GLU A 80 -16.70 9.79 14.72
N VAL A 81 -17.33 8.68 14.29
CA VAL A 81 -17.95 7.70 15.19
C VAL A 81 -17.47 6.28 14.85
N ALA A 82 -16.31 5.92 15.41
CA ALA A 82 -15.65 4.62 15.20
C ALA A 82 -16.51 3.41 15.57
N LEU A 83 -17.32 3.52 16.64
CA LEU A 83 -18.09 2.41 17.22
C LEU A 83 -18.98 1.67 16.20
N TYR A 84 -19.57 2.37 15.24
CA TYR A 84 -20.45 1.76 14.24
C TYR A 84 -19.69 0.87 13.25
N VAL A 85 -18.50 1.29 12.83
CA VAL A 85 -17.68 0.49 11.90
C VAL A 85 -16.99 -0.66 12.61
N GLU A 86 -16.59 -0.48 13.87
CA GLU A 86 -16.09 -1.58 14.70
C GLU A 86 -17.10 -2.72 14.83
N GLN A 87 -18.37 -2.38 15.11
CA GLN A 87 -19.42 -3.38 15.22
C GLN A 87 -19.63 -4.10 13.87
N LYS A 88 -19.64 -3.36 12.75
CA LYS A 88 -19.75 -3.95 11.40
C LYS A 88 -18.61 -4.91 11.09
N ILE A 89 -17.38 -4.55 11.44
CA ILE A 89 -16.20 -5.42 11.28
C ILE A 89 -16.39 -6.69 12.13
N ALA A 90 -16.74 -6.55 13.40
CA ALA A 90 -16.97 -7.69 14.30
C ALA A 90 -18.08 -8.64 13.82
N ASP A 91 -19.10 -8.10 13.15
CA ASP A 91 -20.22 -8.86 12.60
C ASP A 91 -19.94 -9.41 11.17
N GLY A 92 -18.74 -9.20 10.62
CA GLY A 92 -18.37 -9.61 9.26
C GLY A 92 -19.06 -8.82 8.15
N GLN A 93 -19.66 -7.67 8.47
CA GLN A 93 -20.36 -6.77 7.55
C GLN A 93 -19.37 -5.85 6.82
N TYR A 94 -18.36 -6.46 6.19
CA TYR A 94 -17.22 -5.74 5.61
C TYR A 94 -17.60 -4.86 4.42
N ARG A 95 -18.61 -5.26 3.64
CA ARG A 95 -19.09 -4.46 2.50
C ARG A 95 -19.78 -3.19 2.98
N GLU A 96 -20.53 -3.28 4.06
CA GLU A 96 -21.17 -2.14 4.72
C GLU A 96 -20.13 -1.22 5.37
N ALA A 97 -19.06 -1.77 5.94
CA ALA A 97 -17.92 -0.98 6.43
C ALA A 97 -17.21 -0.22 5.30
N TYR A 98 -17.01 -0.86 4.13
CA TYR A 98 -16.48 -0.17 2.95
C TYR A 98 -17.37 0.99 2.49
N ILE A 99 -18.68 0.79 2.44
CA ILE A 99 -19.64 1.84 2.04
C ILE A 99 -19.55 3.03 2.99
N ASP A 100 -19.51 2.80 4.30
CA ASP A 100 -19.38 3.86 5.30
C ASP A 100 -18.07 4.63 5.14
N LEU A 101 -16.94 3.93 4.97
CA LEU A 101 -15.65 4.58 4.78
C LEU A 101 -15.61 5.39 3.49
N ASN A 102 -16.26 4.91 2.43
CA ASN A 102 -16.29 5.60 1.16
C ASN A 102 -17.22 6.83 1.15
N ALA A 103 -18.28 6.84 1.97
CA ALA A 103 -19.35 7.85 1.92
C ALA A 103 -19.40 8.83 3.11
N ALA A 104 -19.05 8.38 4.32
CA ALA A 104 -19.28 9.10 5.58
C ALA A 104 -17.99 9.37 6.38
N SER A 105 -16.83 9.23 5.73
CA SER A 105 -15.55 9.55 6.33
C SER A 105 -15.28 11.05 6.39
N ILE A 106 -14.35 11.44 7.26
CA ILE A 106 -13.78 12.79 7.26
C ILE A 106 -13.06 12.97 5.91
N PRO A 107 -13.55 13.82 4.99
CA PRO A 107 -13.15 13.76 3.57
C PRO A 107 -11.65 13.92 3.34
N GLU A 108 -11.01 14.80 4.12
CA GLU A 108 -9.57 15.13 4.05
C GLU A 108 -8.65 13.98 4.48
N THR A 109 -9.22 12.92 5.05
CA THR A 109 -8.46 11.78 5.60
C THR A 109 -8.57 10.54 4.72
N LYS A 110 -9.46 10.60 3.72
CA LYS A 110 -9.80 9.49 2.85
C LYS A 110 -8.69 9.25 1.84
N VAL A 111 -8.27 8.00 1.77
CA VAL A 111 -7.41 7.47 0.71
C VAL A 111 -8.16 6.33 0.05
N LEU A 112 -8.31 6.39 -1.27
CA LEU A 112 -8.88 5.32 -2.08
C LEU A 112 -7.84 4.87 -3.11
N ILE A 113 -7.54 3.58 -3.09
CA ILE A 113 -6.65 2.90 -4.02
C ILE A 113 -7.49 2.03 -4.95
N THR A 114 -7.26 2.16 -6.25
CA THR A 114 -7.68 1.19 -7.26
C THR A 114 -6.42 0.48 -7.73
N ASP A 115 -6.25 -0.77 -7.31
CA ASP A 115 -5.14 -1.64 -7.69
C ASP A 115 -5.65 -2.58 -8.78
N THR A 116 -5.28 -2.27 -10.02
CA THR A 116 -5.70 -3.00 -11.21
C THR A 116 -4.69 -4.09 -11.51
N GLY A 117 -5.06 -5.32 -11.24
CA GLY A 117 -4.17 -6.48 -11.26
C GLY A 117 -4.24 -7.23 -9.93
N ALA A 118 -4.56 -6.52 -8.84
CA ALA A 118 -4.49 -7.05 -7.48
C ALA A 118 -3.06 -7.53 -7.14
N ASP A 119 -2.08 -6.81 -7.68
CA ASP A 119 -0.65 -7.10 -7.64
C ASP A 119 0.18 -5.92 -7.12
N GLY A 120 -0.49 -4.97 -6.47
CA GLY A 120 0.11 -3.82 -5.80
C GLY A 120 0.28 -2.63 -6.72
N LEU A 121 0.69 -1.50 -6.14
CA LEU A 121 0.94 -0.29 -6.92
C LEU A 121 2.19 -0.45 -7.77
N SER A 122 2.02 -0.31 -9.09
CA SER A 122 3.08 -0.40 -10.08
C SER A 122 3.28 0.93 -10.81
N GLY A 123 4.49 1.51 -10.72
CA GLY A 123 4.82 2.75 -11.43
C GLY A 123 5.21 2.44 -12.87
N GLY A 124 4.41 2.87 -13.84
CA GLY A 124 4.71 2.69 -15.26
C GLY A 124 3.63 3.25 -16.18
N ASP A 125 4.00 3.56 -17.43
CA ASP A 125 3.08 4.16 -18.42
C ASP A 125 1.84 3.30 -18.70
N ASP A 126 1.96 1.99 -18.52
CA ASP A 126 0.89 1.00 -18.73
C ASP A 126 0.06 0.72 -17.45
N SER A 127 0.43 1.29 -16.30
CA SER A 127 -0.31 1.08 -15.06
C SER A 127 -1.69 1.76 -15.10
N ALA A 128 -2.71 1.00 -14.71
CA ALA A 128 -4.06 1.47 -14.51
C ALA A 128 -4.37 1.76 -13.03
N ASP A 129 -3.35 1.70 -12.16
CA ASP A 129 -3.50 1.92 -10.73
C ASP A 129 -3.81 3.39 -10.45
N MET A 130 -4.74 3.62 -9.52
CA MET A 130 -5.19 4.97 -9.16
C MET A 130 -5.10 5.17 -7.65
N VAL A 131 -4.69 6.37 -7.26
CA VAL A 131 -4.64 6.85 -5.87
C VAL A 131 -5.47 8.12 -5.78
N ASP A 132 -6.42 8.16 -4.83
CA ASP A 132 -7.20 9.34 -4.51
C ASP A 132 -7.04 9.66 -3.03
N THR A 133 -6.37 10.77 -2.71
CA THR A 133 -6.13 11.25 -1.34
C THR A 133 -7.10 12.37 -0.93
N GLY A 134 -8.23 12.51 -1.62
CA GLY A 134 -9.25 13.53 -1.36
C GLY A 134 -9.14 14.79 -2.23
N SER A 135 -8.02 14.97 -2.95
CA SER A 135 -7.89 15.98 -4.01
C SER A 135 -8.44 15.51 -5.37
N GLY A 136 -8.90 14.26 -5.45
CA GLY A 136 -9.36 13.58 -6.66
C GLY A 136 -8.40 12.49 -7.10
N ALA A 137 -8.94 11.46 -7.74
CA ALA A 137 -8.19 10.30 -8.21
C ALA A 137 -7.17 10.68 -9.30
N ALA A 138 -5.92 10.25 -9.09
CA ALA A 138 -4.82 10.36 -10.03
C ALA A 138 -4.25 8.97 -10.34
N ARG A 139 -3.66 8.80 -11.53
CA ARG A 139 -2.88 7.59 -11.83
C ARG A 139 -1.68 7.55 -10.89
N TYR A 140 -1.37 6.37 -10.37
CA TYR A 140 -0.16 6.16 -9.58
C TYR A 140 1.07 6.47 -10.43
N ASP A 141 1.95 7.33 -9.91
CA ASP A 141 3.12 7.88 -10.61
C ASP A 141 4.44 7.33 -10.07
N GLY A 142 4.39 6.31 -9.21
CA GLY A 142 5.57 5.76 -8.53
C GLY A 142 5.87 6.41 -7.18
N ASP A 143 4.95 7.19 -6.60
CA ASP A 143 5.09 7.74 -5.26
C ASP A 143 5.31 6.67 -4.17
N ALA A 144 6.53 6.65 -3.63
CA ALA A 144 6.95 5.76 -2.56
C ALA A 144 6.05 5.84 -1.31
N ASP A 145 5.55 7.02 -0.97
CA ASP A 145 4.74 7.21 0.23
C ASP A 145 3.35 6.60 0.04
N ALA A 146 2.79 6.69 -1.17
CA ALA A 146 1.53 6.05 -1.52
C ALA A 146 1.64 4.52 -1.51
N ASP A 147 2.74 3.96 -2.02
CA ASP A 147 3.01 2.52 -1.96
C ASP A 147 3.18 2.01 -0.53
N ALA A 148 3.99 2.68 0.29
CA ALA A 148 4.16 2.34 1.70
C ALA A 148 2.84 2.46 2.49
N GLN A 149 2.03 3.48 2.19
CA GLN A 149 0.70 3.64 2.76
C GLN A 149 -0.21 2.48 2.37
N TYR A 150 -0.23 2.09 1.10
CA TYR A 150 -1.05 0.97 0.64
C TYR A 150 -0.59 -0.36 1.25
N ALA A 151 0.72 -0.59 1.33
CA ALA A 151 1.28 -1.75 2.02
C ALA A 151 0.83 -1.84 3.49
N ARG A 152 0.81 -0.71 4.23
CA ARG A 152 0.26 -0.67 5.60
C ARG A 152 -1.22 -1.05 5.64
N MET A 153 -2.02 -0.50 4.73
CA MET A 153 -3.44 -0.82 4.59
C MET A 153 -3.66 -2.33 4.35
N LEU A 154 -2.90 -2.91 3.43
CA LEU A 154 -2.95 -4.34 3.12
C LEU A 154 -2.56 -5.23 4.30
N ARG A 155 -1.51 -4.86 5.06
CA ARG A 155 -1.10 -5.61 6.26
C ARG A 155 -2.22 -5.70 7.30
N ALA A 156 -2.97 -4.62 7.51
CA ALA A 156 -4.12 -4.61 8.42
C ALA A 156 -5.23 -5.56 7.95
N LEU A 157 -5.54 -5.56 6.65
CA LEU A 157 -6.55 -6.45 6.07
C LEU A 157 -6.12 -7.92 6.09
N ILE A 158 -4.86 -8.21 5.79
CA ILE A 158 -4.30 -9.57 5.86
C ILE A 158 -4.35 -10.09 7.30
N ALA A 159 -4.07 -9.23 8.28
CA ALA A 159 -4.16 -9.62 9.69
C ALA A 159 -5.58 -10.03 10.10
N GLU A 160 -6.61 -9.36 9.57
CA GLU A 160 -8.02 -9.71 9.80
C GLU A 160 -8.45 -10.98 9.02
N ALA A 161 -7.84 -11.25 7.87
CA ALA A 161 -8.19 -12.38 7.01
C ALA A 161 -7.70 -13.75 7.54
N ARG A 162 -6.88 -13.77 8.60
CA ARG A 162 -6.20 -14.96 9.14
C ARG A 162 -6.82 -15.40 10.46
#